data_AF-A0A7X8WVZ8-F1
#
_entry.id   AF-A0A7X8WVZ8-F1
#
_cell.length_a   1.000
_cell.length_b   1.000
_cell.length_c   1.000
_cell.angle_alpha   90.00
_cell.angle_beta   90.00
_cell.angle_gamma   90.00
#
_symmetry.space_group_name_H-M   'P 1'
#
loop_
_entity.id
_entity.type
_entity.pdbx_description
1 polymer ?
#
loop_
_entity_poly.entity_id
_entity_poly.type
_entity_poly.pdbx_seq_one_letter_code
_entity_poly.pdbx_strand_id
1 'polypeptide(L)'
;MIAGQIIASFLSKGIASFLGGLALILVGGWLLLQGWSQRLAPKDSSDPCNIDALTVFKFHIPSLGLVISILKEPSKADFDESGTISVNEAIFLGFALAMDALGAGLGAAMMGFSPWFTPFVLAGAKFILVSLGLYLGSHFIVDRFRKNLGLLPGMIIIALGIIQLF
;
A
#
# COMPACT_ATOMS: atom_id res chain seq x y z
N MET A 1 17.19 0.93 1.46
CA MET A 1 18.02 0.17 0.48
C MET A 1 19.26 -0.46 1.11
N ILE A 2 20.11 0.27 1.85
CA ILE A 2 21.31 -0.29 2.50
C ILE A 2 20.97 -1.52 3.38
N ALA A 3 19.98 -1.40 4.26
CA ALA A 3 19.49 -2.53 5.06
C ALA A 3 18.99 -3.71 4.18
N GLY A 4 18.38 -3.40 3.03
CA GLY A 4 17.94 -4.41 2.06
C GLY A 4 19.08 -5.14 1.38
N GLN A 5 20.23 -4.50 1.14
CA GLN A 5 21.43 -5.16 0.61
C GLN A 5 22.03 -6.13 1.63
N ILE A 6 22.01 -5.75 2.92
CA ILE A 6 22.44 -6.63 4.02
C ILE A 6 21.52 -7.86 4.07
N ILE A 7 20.20 -7.65 4.05
CA ILE A 7 19.23 -8.76 4.05
C ILE A 7 19.37 -9.63 2.79
N ALA A 8 19.62 -9.02 1.62
CA ALA A 8 19.84 -9.74 0.36
C ALA A 8 21.02 -10.71 0.43
N SER A 9 22.08 -10.38 1.18
CA SER A 9 23.23 -11.27 1.35
C SER A 9 22.92 -12.55 2.13
N PHE A 10 21.85 -12.56 2.93
CA PHE A 10 21.39 -13.74 3.69
C PHE A 10 20.28 -14.54 2.97
N LEU A 11 19.66 -13.98 1.93
CA LEU A 11 18.55 -14.63 1.21
C LEU A 11 19.00 -15.21 -0.13
N SER A 12 18.80 -16.51 -0.31
CA SER A 12 18.92 -17.14 -1.62
C SER A 12 17.82 -16.63 -2.57
N LYS A 13 18.17 -16.42 -3.85
CA LYS A 13 17.23 -15.96 -4.89
C LYS A 13 15.93 -16.77 -4.95
N GLY A 14 16.02 -18.09 -4.76
CA GLY A 14 14.84 -18.98 -4.79
C GLY A 14 13.90 -18.80 -3.59
N ILE A 15 14.43 -18.50 -2.41
CA ILE A 15 13.62 -18.25 -1.20
C ILE A 15 12.94 -16.88 -1.32
N ALA A 16 13.66 -15.89 -1.84
CA ALA A 16 13.14 -14.54 -2.06
C ALA A 16 11.97 -14.52 -3.07
N SER A 17 12.10 -15.22 -4.21
CA SER A 17 11.03 -15.27 -5.20
C SER A 17 9.80 -16.01 -4.69
N PHE A 18 10.00 -17.16 -4.02
CA PHE A 18 8.91 -17.94 -3.44
C PHE A 18 8.14 -17.15 -2.37
N LEU A 19 8.85 -16.56 -1.40
CA LEU A 19 8.22 -15.78 -0.32
C LEU A 19 7.51 -14.53 -0.87
N GLY A 20 8.12 -13.81 -1.81
CA GLY A 20 7.52 -12.63 -2.43
C GLY A 20 6.27 -12.97 -3.23
N GLY A 21 6.33 -13.98 -4.08
CA GLY A 21 5.19 -14.45 -4.87
C GLY A 21 4.05 -14.97 -3.99
N LEU A 22 4.37 -15.77 -2.97
CA LEU A 22 3.39 -16.26 -1.99
C LEU A 22 2.72 -15.11 -1.23
N ALA A 23 3.49 -14.11 -0.78
CA ALA A 23 2.96 -12.95 -0.08
C ALA A 23 2.00 -12.14 -0.98
N LEU A 24 2.36 -11.92 -2.25
CA LEU A 24 1.49 -11.24 -3.22
C LEU A 24 0.19 -12.01 -3.43
N ILE A 25 0.24 -13.32 -3.64
CA ILE A 25 -0.98 -14.14 -3.84
C ILE A 25 -1.88 -14.09 -2.60
N LEU A 26 -1.33 -14.20 -1.39
CA LEU A 26 -2.12 -14.14 -0.16
C LEU A 26 -2.77 -12.77 0.04
N VAL A 27 -2.02 -11.68 -0.13
CA VAL A 27 -2.55 -10.31 0.02
C VAL A 27 -3.57 -9.99 -1.07
N GLY A 28 -3.27 -10.34 -2.32
CA GLY A 28 -4.19 -10.11 -3.44
C GLY A 28 -5.47 -10.94 -3.32
N GLY A 29 -5.35 -12.21 -2.90
CA GLY A 29 -6.48 -13.08 -2.63
C GLY A 29 -7.37 -12.54 -1.52
N TRP A 30 -6.76 -12.05 -0.43
CA TRP A 30 -7.48 -11.37 0.65
C TRP A 30 -8.24 -10.14 0.15
N LEU A 31 -7.59 -9.28 -0.66
CA LEU A 31 -8.22 -8.09 -1.24
C LEU A 31 -9.42 -8.44 -2.14
N LEU A 32 -9.32 -9.50 -2.93
CA LEU A 32 -10.42 -9.97 -3.77
C LEU A 32 -11.58 -10.53 -2.94
N LEU A 33 -11.29 -11.34 -1.92
CA LEU A 33 -12.31 -11.88 -1.02
C LEU A 33 -13.06 -10.77 -0.29
N GLN A 34 -12.35 -9.75 0.18
CA GLN A 34 -12.93 -8.59 0.81
C GLN A 34 -13.80 -7.79 -0.16
N GLY A 35 -13.29 -7.48 -1.36
CA GLY A 35 -14.04 -6.78 -2.39
C GLY A 35 -15.26 -7.57 -2.89
N TRP A 36 -15.25 -8.90 -2.79
CA TRP A 36 -16.39 -9.75 -3.12
C TRP A 36 -17.41 -9.83 -1.97
N SER A 37 -16.94 -9.94 -0.72
CA SER A 37 -17.78 -9.90 0.49
C SER A 37 -18.57 -8.59 0.61
N GLN A 38 -17.93 -7.45 0.31
CA GLN A 38 -18.58 -6.14 0.29
C GLN A 38 -19.65 -5.98 -0.79
N ARG A 39 -19.67 -6.85 -1.82
CA ARG A 39 -20.75 -6.87 -2.83
C ARG A 39 -21.99 -7.64 -2.37
N LEU A 40 -21.85 -8.51 -1.37
CA LEU A 40 -22.90 -9.38 -0.85
C LEU A 40 -23.57 -8.81 0.42
N ALA A 41 -22.91 -7.91 1.15
CA ALA A 41 -23.47 -7.24 2.32
C ALA A 41 -24.38 -6.05 1.94
N PRO A 42 -25.52 -5.80 2.64
CA PRO A 42 -26.39 -4.67 2.38
C PRO A 42 -25.69 -3.34 2.65
N LYS A 43 -26.12 -2.33 1.89
CA LYS A 43 -25.53 -1.01 1.72
C LYS A 43 -25.76 -0.11 2.95
N ASP A 44 -25.04 -0.35 4.04
CA ASP A 44 -24.84 0.60 5.15
C ASP A 44 -23.47 0.36 5.77
N SER A 45 -22.43 0.90 5.13
CA SER A 45 -21.10 1.24 5.64
C SER A 45 -20.21 1.47 4.44
N SER A 46 -20.31 2.68 3.90
CA SER A 46 -19.35 3.23 2.96
C SER A 46 -17.97 3.27 3.61
N ASP A 47 -17.08 2.32 3.28
CA ASP A 47 -15.64 2.56 3.17
C ASP A 47 -14.99 1.50 2.28
N PRO A 48 -14.54 1.86 1.05
CA PRO A 48 -13.91 0.93 0.12
C PRO A 48 -12.53 0.42 0.60
N CYS A 49 -12.03 0.95 1.72
CA CYS A 49 -10.74 0.60 2.32
C CYS A 49 -10.87 0.04 3.73
N ASN A 50 -12.03 -0.50 4.12
CA ASN A 50 -12.12 -1.11 5.43
C ASN A 50 -11.53 -2.52 5.42
N ILE A 51 -10.19 -2.61 5.42
CA ILE A 51 -9.41 -3.78 5.86
C ILE A 51 -9.79 -4.04 7.33
N ASP A 52 -11.02 -4.48 7.53
CA ASP A 52 -11.50 -5.02 8.78
C ASP A 52 -11.13 -6.50 8.75
N ALA A 53 -10.37 -6.87 9.78
CA ALA A 53 -9.84 -8.21 10.04
C ALA A 53 -8.60 -8.66 9.24
N LEU A 54 -7.64 -7.75 8.95
CA LEU A 54 -6.31 -8.13 9.43
C LEU A 54 -6.42 -8.07 10.94
N THR A 55 -6.52 -9.23 11.57
CA THR A 55 -6.40 -9.42 13.02
C THR A 55 -4.97 -9.02 13.43
N VAL A 56 -4.66 -7.73 13.28
CA VAL A 56 -3.52 -7.10 13.89
C VAL A 56 -3.86 -7.15 15.36
N PHE A 57 -3.23 -8.09 16.06
CA PHE A 57 -3.01 -8.02 17.50
C PHE A 57 -2.95 -6.54 17.89
N LYS A 58 -3.92 -6.06 18.69
CA LYS A 58 -3.97 -4.70 19.20
C LYS A 58 -2.75 -4.47 20.10
N PHE A 59 -1.56 -4.34 19.52
CA PHE A 59 -0.38 -3.84 20.21
C PHE A 59 -0.53 -2.32 20.25
N HIS A 60 -0.98 -1.85 21.41
CA HIS A 60 -1.19 -0.44 21.71
C HIS A 60 0.17 0.23 21.86
N ILE A 61 0.80 0.63 20.75
CA ILE A 61 1.97 1.50 20.76
C ILE A 61 1.49 2.88 20.25
N PRO A 62 1.38 3.88 21.13
CA PRO A 62 0.63 5.12 20.86
C PRO A 62 1.15 5.91 19.64
N SER A 63 2.44 5.79 19.31
CA SER A 63 3.07 6.47 18.16
C SER A 63 2.94 5.73 16.82
N LEU A 64 2.88 4.39 16.82
CA LEU A 64 2.75 3.59 15.60
C LEU A 64 1.29 3.41 15.18
N GLY A 65 0.35 3.40 16.14
CA GLY A 65 -1.08 3.31 15.86
C GLY A 65 -1.57 4.44 14.93
N LEU A 66 -1.02 5.63 15.11
CA LEU A 66 -1.36 6.84 14.34
C LEU A 66 -0.93 6.73 12.86
N VAL A 67 0.28 6.26 12.62
CA VAL A 67 0.80 6.00 11.26
C VAL A 67 -0.03 4.95 10.54
N ILE A 68 -0.41 3.88 11.25
CA ILE A 68 -1.22 2.79 10.72
C ILE A 68 -2.64 3.30 10.38
N SER A 69 -3.22 4.15 11.22
CA SER A 69 -4.52 4.79 10.95
C SER A 69 -4.50 5.69 9.72
N ILE A 70 -3.43 6.48 9.53
CA ILE A 70 -3.28 7.33 8.34
C ILE A 70 -3.03 6.50 7.07
N LEU A 71 -2.26 5.39 7.17
CA LEU A 71 -2.12 4.43 6.07
C LEU A 71 -3.45 3.81 5.66
N LYS A 72 -4.35 3.54 6.63
CA LYS A 72 -5.68 2.97 6.37
C LYS A 72 -6.62 4.00 5.74
N GLU A 73 -6.51 5.26 6.15
CA GLU A 73 -7.39 6.33 5.67
C GLU A 73 -6.64 7.67 5.63
N PRO A 74 -6.15 8.11 4.46
CA PRO A 74 -5.33 9.31 4.36
C PRO A 74 -6.10 10.59 4.72
N SER A 75 -7.44 10.57 4.69
CA SER A 75 -8.28 11.67 5.19
C SER A 75 -8.28 11.80 6.71
N LYS A 76 -7.93 10.74 7.46
CA LYS A 76 -7.74 10.78 8.93
C LYS A 76 -6.39 11.38 9.34
N ALA A 77 -5.59 11.85 8.37
CA ALA A 77 -4.37 12.60 8.66
C ALA A 77 -4.67 14.03 9.11
N ASP A 78 -5.85 14.55 8.81
CA ASP A 78 -6.37 15.80 9.38
C ASP A 78 -6.89 15.51 10.79
N PHE A 79 -6.06 15.75 11.80
CA PHE A 79 -6.38 15.44 13.20
C PHE A 79 -7.25 16.51 13.86
N ASP A 80 -7.14 17.75 13.38
CA ASP A 80 -7.93 18.87 13.88
C ASP A 80 -9.23 19.11 13.09
N GLU A 81 -9.51 18.26 12.09
CA GLU A 81 -10.65 18.35 11.17
C GLU A 81 -10.79 19.75 10.57
N SER A 82 -9.67 20.45 10.38
CA SER A 82 -9.64 21.83 9.88
C SER A 82 -9.93 21.91 8.38
N GLY A 83 -9.88 20.77 7.68
CA GLY A 83 -9.96 20.70 6.22
C GLY A 83 -8.65 21.08 5.53
N THR A 84 -7.56 21.30 6.29
CA THR A 84 -6.23 21.60 5.77
C THR A 84 -5.16 20.79 6.47
N ILE A 85 -4.18 20.27 5.73
CA ILE A 85 -3.10 19.49 6.34
C ILE A 85 -2.01 20.44 6.86
N SER A 86 -1.85 20.50 8.17
CA SER A 86 -0.77 21.25 8.81
C SER A 86 0.59 20.55 8.65
N VAL A 87 1.68 21.26 8.93
CA VAL A 87 3.06 20.73 8.72
C VAL A 87 3.31 19.45 9.52
N ASN A 88 2.81 19.36 10.75
CA ASN A 88 3.00 18.18 11.60
C ASN A 88 2.24 16.96 11.04
N GLU A 89 1.03 17.19 10.52
CA GLU A 89 0.16 16.16 9.94
C GLU A 89 0.72 15.63 8.62
N ALA A 90 1.27 16.54 7.81
CA ALA A 90 1.96 16.20 6.58
C ALA A 90 3.18 15.28 6.84
N ILE A 91 3.89 15.46 7.97
CA ILE A 91 5.00 14.57 8.35
C ILE A 91 4.49 13.16 8.64
N PHE A 92 3.41 13.02 9.41
CA PHE A 92 2.82 11.70 9.72
C PHE A 92 2.24 11.02 8.48
N LEU A 93 1.53 11.77 7.62
CA LEU A 93 1.03 11.28 6.34
C LEU A 93 2.17 10.85 5.41
N GLY A 94 3.23 11.66 5.33
CA GLY A 94 4.43 11.34 4.57
C GLY A 94 5.10 10.05 5.07
N PHE A 95 5.21 9.89 6.39
CA PHE A 95 5.78 8.67 6.98
C PHE A 95 4.91 7.44 6.70
N ALA A 96 3.58 7.57 6.80
CA ALA A 96 2.64 6.53 6.47
C ALA A 96 2.77 6.08 5.00
N LEU A 97 2.80 7.04 4.06
CA LEU A 97 2.99 6.76 2.63
C LEU A 97 4.39 6.17 2.31
N ALA A 98 5.41 6.55 3.08
CA ALA A 98 6.77 6.03 2.92
C ALA A 98 6.90 4.57 3.37
N MET A 99 6.07 4.09 4.30
CA MET A 99 6.11 2.68 4.74
C MET A 99 5.82 1.70 3.60
N ASP A 100 4.90 2.04 2.68
CA ASP A 100 4.67 1.25 1.47
C ASP A 100 5.90 1.23 0.54
N ALA A 101 6.66 2.33 0.48
CA ALA A 101 7.89 2.39 -0.32
C ALA A 101 9.01 1.51 0.24
N LEU A 102 8.94 1.13 1.52
CA LEU A 102 9.97 0.32 2.18
C LEU A 102 10.08 -1.05 1.52
N GLY A 103 8.95 -1.71 1.23
CA GLY A 103 8.92 -3.01 0.55
C GLY A 103 9.51 -2.95 -0.85
N ALA A 104 9.11 -1.96 -1.65
CA ALA A 104 9.68 -1.72 -2.98
C ALA A 104 11.18 -1.41 -2.92
N GLY A 105 11.61 -0.62 -1.93
CA GLY A 105 13.03 -0.29 -1.71
C GLY A 105 13.86 -1.49 -1.24
N LEU A 106 13.29 -2.42 -0.48
CA LEU A 106 13.92 -3.69 -0.13
C LEU A 106 14.08 -4.57 -1.39
N GLY A 107 13.00 -4.76 -2.16
CA GLY A 107 13.02 -5.55 -3.39
C GLY A 107 14.01 -5.00 -4.42
N ALA A 108 14.04 -3.69 -4.63
CA ALA A 108 15.00 -3.05 -5.52
C ALA A 108 16.46 -3.23 -5.03
N ALA A 109 16.69 -3.18 -3.72
CA ALA A 109 18.02 -3.45 -3.16
C ALA A 109 18.45 -4.91 -3.37
N MET A 110 17.53 -5.88 -3.26
CA MET A 110 17.80 -7.30 -3.52
C MET A 110 18.07 -7.58 -5.00
N MET A 111 17.52 -6.78 -5.91
CA MET A 111 17.84 -6.83 -7.34
C MET A 111 19.20 -6.19 -7.69
N GLY A 112 19.90 -5.60 -6.72
CA GLY A 112 21.22 -4.99 -6.93
C GLY A 112 21.18 -3.58 -7.51
N PHE A 113 20.04 -2.89 -7.46
CA PHE A 113 19.95 -1.50 -7.90
C PHE A 113 20.74 -0.55 -6.99
N SER A 114 21.25 0.54 -7.58
CA SER A 114 22.10 1.51 -6.88
C SER A 114 21.33 2.22 -5.74
N PRO A 115 21.80 2.15 -4.49
CA PRO A 115 21.15 2.80 -3.35
C PRO A 115 21.11 4.33 -3.43
N TRP A 116 21.93 4.94 -4.28
CA TRP A 116 22.05 6.38 -4.37
C TRP A 116 21.02 6.99 -5.32
N PHE A 117 20.78 6.36 -6.49
CA PHE A 117 19.89 6.91 -7.51
C PHE A 117 18.46 6.40 -7.40
N THR A 118 18.29 5.11 -7.05
CA THR A 118 16.98 4.48 -7.03
C THR A 118 15.98 5.16 -6.09
N PRO A 119 16.34 5.61 -4.86
CA PRO A 119 15.38 6.31 -4.00
C PRO A 119 14.86 7.61 -4.59
N PHE A 120 15.70 8.41 -5.25
CA PHE A 120 15.26 9.66 -5.87
C PHE A 120 14.30 9.42 -7.03
N VAL A 121 14.61 8.43 -7.87
CA VAL A 121 13.72 8.03 -8.98
C VAL A 121 12.40 7.50 -8.43
N LEU A 122 12.43 6.65 -7.40
CA LEU A 122 11.23 6.11 -6.77
C LEU A 122 10.38 7.21 -6.12
N ALA A 123 11.01 8.16 -5.45
CA ALA A 123 10.33 9.31 -4.84
C ALA A 123 9.66 10.19 -5.90
N GLY A 124 10.37 10.53 -6.97
CA GLY A 124 9.82 11.29 -8.09
C GLY A 124 8.66 10.57 -8.77
N ALA A 125 8.82 9.27 -9.06
CA ALA A 125 7.77 8.45 -9.64
C ALA A 125 6.55 8.37 -8.72
N LYS A 126 6.73 8.11 -7.41
CA LYS A 126 5.64 8.09 -6.42
C LYS A 126 4.91 9.43 -6.39
N PHE A 127 5.64 10.54 -6.35
CA PHE A 127 5.04 11.87 -6.32
C PHE A 127 4.17 12.12 -7.56
N ILE A 128 4.67 11.81 -8.76
CA ILE A 128 3.92 11.98 -10.01
C ILE A 128 2.70 11.07 -10.07
N LEU A 129 2.87 9.77 -9.77
CA LEU A 129 1.77 8.79 -9.85
C LEU A 129 0.66 9.10 -8.84
N VAL A 130 1.02 9.43 -7.60
CA VAL A 130 0.05 9.80 -6.56
C VAL A 130 -0.67 11.09 -6.95
N SER A 131 0.06 12.13 -7.37
CA SER A 131 -0.55 13.39 -7.80
C SER A 131 -1.50 13.19 -8.99
N LEU A 132 -1.10 12.37 -9.97
CA LEU A 132 -1.94 12.06 -11.12
C LEU A 132 -3.17 11.24 -10.73
N GLY A 133 -3.00 10.26 -9.83
CA GLY A 133 -4.09 9.46 -9.29
C GLY A 133 -5.12 10.30 -8.53
N LEU A 134 -4.67 11.25 -7.72
CA LEU A 134 -5.54 12.20 -7.02
C LEU A 134 -6.28 13.12 -8.00
N TYR A 135 -5.57 13.66 -8.99
CA TYR A 135 -6.17 14.51 -10.03
C TYR A 135 -7.25 13.75 -10.80
N LEU A 136 -6.93 12.56 -11.33
CA LEU A 136 -7.88 11.72 -12.08
C LEU A 136 -9.06 11.28 -11.19
N GLY A 137 -8.78 10.89 -9.93
CA GLY A 137 -9.81 10.48 -8.98
C GLY A 137 -10.77 11.60 -8.61
N SER A 138 -10.30 12.85 -8.54
CA SER A 138 -11.14 14.02 -8.27
C SER A 138 -12.02 14.43 -9.45
N HIS A 139 -11.53 14.25 -10.69
CA HIS A 139 -12.23 14.69 -11.90
C HIS A 139 -13.19 13.64 -12.48
N PHE A 140 -12.95 12.36 -12.25
CA PHE A 140 -13.77 11.27 -12.78
C PHE A 140 -14.79 10.77 -11.74
N ILE A 141 -16.02 11.29 -11.80
CA ILE A 141 -17.17 10.74 -11.07
C ILE A 141 -17.64 9.47 -11.80
N VAL A 142 -16.96 8.35 -11.55
CA VAL A 142 -17.31 7.07 -12.20
C VAL A 142 -18.22 6.24 -11.29
N ASP A 143 -19.44 6.71 -11.05
CA ASP A 143 -20.40 5.99 -10.19
C ASP A 143 -20.70 4.56 -10.65
N ARG A 144 -20.63 4.30 -11.97
CA ARG A 144 -20.85 2.94 -12.52
C ARG A 144 -19.63 2.03 -12.37
N PHE A 145 -18.41 2.56 -12.44
CA PHE A 145 -17.18 1.76 -12.33
C PHE A 145 -16.63 1.68 -10.91
N ARG A 146 -17.08 2.53 -9.98
CA ARG A 146 -16.67 2.53 -8.57
C ARG A 146 -16.73 1.14 -7.94
N LYS A 147 -17.76 0.34 -8.26
CA LYS A 147 -17.87 -1.05 -7.78
C LYS A 147 -16.83 -2.00 -8.38
N ASN A 148 -16.51 -1.88 -9.67
CA ASN A 148 -15.55 -2.75 -10.36
C ASN A 148 -14.10 -2.35 -10.12
N LEU A 149 -13.83 -1.07 -9.89
CA LEU A 149 -12.50 -0.54 -9.58
C LEU A 149 -11.97 -1.06 -8.24
N GLY A 150 -12.85 -1.38 -7.27
CA GLY A 150 -12.43 -1.95 -5.97
C GLY A 150 -11.79 -3.34 -6.06
N LEU A 151 -12.06 -4.12 -7.12
CA LEU A 151 -11.46 -5.45 -7.33
C LEU A 151 -10.13 -5.38 -8.09
N LEU A 152 -9.89 -4.27 -8.78
CA LEU A 152 -8.79 -4.10 -9.72
C LEU A 152 -7.40 -4.22 -9.05
N PRO A 153 -7.15 -3.59 -7.88
CA PRO A 153 -5.87 -3.74 -7.18
C PRO A 153 -5.58 -5.19 -6.79
N GLY A 154 -6.58 -5.92 -6.30
CA GLY A 154 -6.44 -7.34 -5.92
C GLY A 154 -6.05 -8.21 -7.12
N MET A 155 -6.69 -8.01 -8.26
CA MET A 155 -6.35 -8.73 -9.50
C MET A 155 -4.90 -8.45 -9.96
N ILE A 156 -4.47 -7.19 -9.92
CA ILE A 156 -3.10 -6.81 -10.31
C ILE A 156 -2.09 -7.50 -9.40
N ILE A 157 -2.30 -7.48 -8.08
CA ILE A 157 -1.39 -8.07 -7.11
C ILE A 157 -1.27 -9.58 -7.31
N ILE A 158 -2.40 -10.29 -7.52
CA ILE A 158 -2.36 -11.73 -7.80
C ILE A 158 -1.61 -12.02 -9.10
N ALA A 159 -1.87 -11.26 -10.17
CA ALA A 159 -1.18 -11.43 -11.43
C ALA A 159 0.35 -11.27 -11.27
N LEU A 160 0.79 -10.25 -10.52
CA LEU A 160 2.20 -10.07 -10.18
C LEU A 160 2.77 -11.23 -9.35
N GLY A 161 1.99 -11.75 -8.40
CA GLY A 161 2.40 -12.91 -7.60
C GLY A 161 2.58 -14.19 -8.41
N ILE A 162 1.70 -14.43 -9.39
CA ILE A 162 1.81 -15.55 -10.32
C ILE A 162 3.06 -15.38 -11.21
N ILE A 163 3.26 -14.20 -11.80
CA ILE A 163 4.46 -13.90 -12.62
C ILE A 163 5.76 -14.05 -11.81
N GLN A 164 5.73 -13.82 -10.51
CA GLN A 164 6.91 -13.96 -9.66
C GLN A 164 7.25 -15.43 -9.32
N LEU A 165 6.26 -16.33 -9.35
CA LEU A 165 6.43 -17.76 -9.02
C LEU A 165 6.78 -18.63 -10.22
N PHE A 166 6.35 -18.24 -11.42
CA PHE A 166 6.58 -18.97 -12.68
C PHE A 166 7.60 -18.24 -13.56
#